data_AF-A0A840HUV4-F1
#
_entry.id   AF-A0A840HUV4-F1
#
_cell.length_a   1.000
_cell.length_b   1.000
_cell.length_c   1.000
_cell.angle_alpha   90.00
_cell.angle_beta   90.00
_cell.angle_gamma   90.00
#
_symmetry.space_group_name_H-M   'P 1'
#
loop_
_entity.id
_entity.type
_entity.pdbx_description
1 polymer ?
#
loop_
_entity_poly.entity_id
_entity_poly.type
_entity_poly.pdbx_seq_one_letter_code
_entity_poly.pdbx_strand_id
1 'polypeptide(L)'
;MLLSALSFIAFAAAQPADMMVKTRDEYAACLRKVMVDELDKKTDPAAFDKALKPACDKQEAAFRSAVITADKADKMSDADAQEDAQFQVDDYLDKFQSSYRDYLESNTRPG
;
A
#
# COMPACT_ATOMS: atom_id res chain seq x y z
N MET A 1 10.21 52.65 14.35
CA MET A 1 10.49 51.30 14.87
C MET A 1 9.44 50.37 14.30
N LEU A 2 9.87 49.40 13.49
CA LEU A 2 9.00 48.46 12.78
C LEU A 2 8.31 47.52 13.79
N LEU A 3 6.99 47.43 13.75
CA LEU A 3 6.27 46.31 14.36
C LEU A 3 6.47 45.08 13.47
N SER A 4 7.29 44.16 13.95
CA SER A 4 7.53 42.85 13.34
C SER A 4 6.22 42.07 13.20
N ALA A 5 5.85 41.74 11.96
CA ALA A 5 4.81 40.77 11.67
C ALA A 5 5.28 39.38 12.12
N LEU A 6 4.67 38.82 13.17
CA LEU A 6 4.77 37.39 13.45
C LEU A 6 3.91 36.65 12.41
N SER A 7 4.54 36.16 11.35
CA SER A 7 3.93 35.17 10.47
C SER A 7 3.90 33.82 11.18
N PHE A 8 2.73 33.43 11.71
CA PHE A 8 2.47 32.05 12.08
C PHE A 8 2.42 31.21 10.80
N ILE A 9 3.52 30.53 10.49
CA ILE A 9 3.51 29.47 9.47
C ILE A 9 2.81 28.28 10.13
N ALA A 10 1.53 28.08 9.82
CA ALA A 10 0.84 26.84 10.14
C ALA A 10 1.43 25.72 9.27
N PHE A 11 2.24 24.85 9.86
CA PHE A 11 2.54 23.56 9.25
C PHE A 11 1.25 22.73 9.30
N ALA A 12 0.59 22.54 8.16
CA ALA A 12 -0.48 21.56 8.05
C ALA A 12 0.15 20.17 8.28
N ALA A 13 -0.06 19.59 9.45
CA ALA A 13 0.30 18.19 9.70
C ALA A 13 -0.58 17.30 8.81
N ALA A 14 0.05 16.43 8.01
CA ALA A 14 -0.67 15.43 7.22
C ALA A 14 -1.57 14.61 8.17
N GLN A 15 -2.84 14.45 7.82
CA GLN A 15 -3.76 13.69 8.64
C GLN A 15 -3.43 12.19 8.53
N PRO A 16 -3.67 11.37 9.56
CA PRO A 16 -3.43 9.93 9.49
C PRO A 16 -4.07 9.27 8.26
N ALA A 17 -5.28 9.68 7.89
CA ALA A 17 -5.97 9.20 6.70
C ALA A 17 -5.20 9.54 5.39
N ASP A 18 -4.61 10.74 5.28
CA ASP A 18 -3.82 11.12 4.10
C ASP A 18 -2.58 10.24 3.96
N MET A 19 -1.93 9.92 5.09
CA MET A 19 -0.76 9.05 5.12
C MET A 19 -1.11 7.61 4.76
N MET A 20 -2.26 7.11 5.22
CA MET A 20 -2.78 5.80 4.84
C MET A 20 -3.03 5.71 3.33
N VAL A 21 -3.71 6.70 2.75
CA VAL A 21 -3.95 6.76 1.29
C VAL A 21 -2.64 6.76 0.52
N LYS A 22 -1.69 7.63 0.90
CA LYS A 22 -0.39 7.72 0.23
C LYS A 22 0.39 6.40 0.26
N THR A 23 0.49 5.77 1.43
CA THR A 23 1.27 4.53 1.60
C THR A 23 0.61 3.33 0.92
N ARG A 24 -0.73 3.28 0.90
CA ARG A 24 -1.51 2.32 0.11
C ARG A 24 -1.19 2.43 -1.38
N ASP A 25 -1.19 3.65 -1.92
CA ASP A 25 -0.92 3.89 -3.33
C ASP A 25 0.53 3.53 -3.69
N GLU A 26 1.49 3.79 -2.79
CA GLU A 26 2.89 3.36 -2.93
C GLU A 26 3.05 1.83 -2.93
N TYR A 27 2.32 1.14 -2.06
CA TYR A 27 2.30 -0.33 -2.02
C TYR A 27 1.70 -0.92 -3.30
N ALA A 28 0.53 -0.41 -3.72
CA ALA A 28 -0.12 -0.82 -4.96
C ALA A 28 0.75 -0.57 -6.21
N ALA A 29 1.48 0.55 -6.25
CA ALA A 29 2.40 0.86 -7.33
C ALA A 29 3.57 -0.14 -7.38
N CYS A 30 4.13 -0.51 -6.22
CA CYS A 30 5.17 -1.53 -6.12
C CYS A 30 4.67 -2.90 -6.62
N LEU A 31 3.52 -3.37 -6.11
CA LEU A 31 2.94 -4.66 -6.52
C LEU A 31 2.62 -4.69 -8.03
N ARG A 32 2.09 -3.59 -8.58
CA ARG A 32 1.84 -3.48 -10.03
C ARG A 32 3.11 -3.59 -10.83
N LYS A 33 4.21 -2.98 -10.39
CA LYS A 33 5.49 -3.11 -11.07
C LYS A 33 5.96 -4.56 -11.09
N VAL A 34 5.90 -5.25 -9.95
CA VAL A 34 6.26 -6.67 -9.85
C VAL A 34 5.40 -7.51 -10.80
N MET A 35 4.08 -7.32 -10.78
CA MET A 35 3.14 -8.02 -11.65
C MET A 35 3.46 -7.83 -13.14
N VAL A 36 3.73 -6.60 -13.58
CA VAL A 36 4.11 -6.31 -14.98
C VAL A 36 5.43 -6.99 -15.34
N ASP A 37 6.46 -6.85 -14.50
CA ASP A 37 7.77 -7.46 -14.74
C ASP A 37 7.68 -8.99 -14.83
N GLU A 38 6.81 -9.62 -14.05
CA GLU A 38 6.59 -11.08 -14.06
C GLU A 38 5.69 -11.54 -15.24
N LEU A 39 4.72 -10.71 -15.67
CA LEU A 39 3.91 -10.97 -16.87
C LEU A 39 4.78 -10.96 -18.13
N ASP A 40 5.77 -10.08 -18.20
CA ASP A 40 6.72 -10.02 -19.31
C ASP A 40 7.65 -11.24 -19.35
N LYS A 41 8.01 -11.77 -18.18
CA LYS A 41 8.74 -13.04 -18.04
C LYS A 41 7.86 -14.27 -18.26
N LYS A 42 6.53 -14.11 -18.26
CA LYS A 42 5.54 -15.20 -18.27
C LYS A 42 5.80 -16.20 -17.14
N THR A 43 6.08 -15.69 -15.96
CA THR A 43 6.35 -16.51 -14.78
C THR A 43 5.15 -17.41 -14.46
N ASP A 44 5.41 -18.63 -14.01
CA ASP A 44 4.34 -19.52 -13.54
C ASP A 44 3.56 -18.86 -12.38
N PRO A 45 2.22 -18.94 -12.33
CA PRO A 45 1.43 -18.29 -11.28
C PRO A 45 1.84 -18.67 -9.85
N ALA A 46 2.20 -19.92 -9.57
CA ALA A 46 2.61 -20.32 -8.23
C ALA A 46 4.01 -19.78 -7.87
N ALA A 47 4.87 -19.56 -8.87
CA ALA A 47 6.13 -18.87 -8.67
C ALA A 47 5.92 -17.35 -8.45
N PHE A 48 4.96 -16.75 -9.17
CA PHE A 48 4.56 -15.35 -8.96
C PHE A 48 4.06 -15.12 -7.54
N ASP A 49 3.14 -15.96 -7.03
CA ASP A 49 2.57 -15.81 -5.68
C ASP A 49 3.67 -15.80 -4.60
N LYS A 50 4.69 -16.64 -4.77
CA LYS A 50 5.87 -16.70 -3.86
C LYS A 50 6.78 -15.48 -3.99
N ALA A 51 6.94 -14.93 -5.19
CA ALA A 51 7.77 -13.78 -5.44
C ALA A 51 7.11 -12.47 -5.01
N LEU A 52 5.78 -12.36 -5.14
CA LEU A 52 5.01 -11.15 -4.86
C LEU A 52 5.10 -10.76 -3.38
N LYS A 53 4.94 -11.74 -2.48
CA LYS A 53 4.84 -11.51 -1.03
C LYS A 53 6.04 -10.72 -0.47
N PRO A 54 7.31 -11.10 -0.68
CA PRO A 54 8.45 -10.34 -0.16
C PRO A 54 8.88 -9.13 -1.02
N ALA A 55 8.32 -8.95 -2.22
CA ALA A 55 8.87 -8.00 -3.20
C ALA A 55 8.74 -6.53 -2.77
N CYS A 56 7.77 -6.22 -1.90
CA CYS A 56 7.39 -4.87 -1.53
C CYS A 56 7.40 -4.65 -0.01
N ASP A 57 8.21 -5.41 0.75
CA ASP A 57 8.24 -5.41 2.23
C ASP A 57 8.32 -4.00 2.85
N LYS A 58 9.12 -3.10 2.26
CA LYS A 58 9.27 -1.73 2.75
C LYS A 58 7.96 -0.94 2.62
N GLN A 59 7.30 -1.03 1.48
CA GLN A 59 6.04 -0.34 1.21
C GLN A 59 4.90 -0.98 1.99
N GLU A 60 4.89 -2.30 2.13
CA GLU A 60 3.94 -3.03 2.97
C GLU A 60 4.04 -2.56 4.43
N ALA A 61 5.24 -2.53 4.99
CA ALA A 61 5.46 -2.09 6.37
C ALA A 61 5.02 -0.64 6.59
N ALA A 62 5.27 0.25 5.61
CA ALA A 62 4.81 1.63 5.65
C ALA A 62 3.27 1.73 5.60
N PHE A 63 2.63 0.94 4.75
CA PHE A 63 1.18 0.90 4.62
C PHE A 63 0.52 0.36 5.90
N ARG A 64 0.99 -0.79 6.42
CA ARG A 64 0.52 -1.34 7.71
C ARG A 64 0.63 -0.31 8.83
N SER A 65 1.78 0.33 8.96
CA SER A 65 1.98 1.35 9.99
C SER A 65 1.02 2.53 9.85
N ALA A 66 0.66 2.92 8.62
CA ALA A 66 -0.25 4.02 8.37
C ALA A 66 -1.71 3.64 8.68
N VAL A 67 -2.14 2.42 8.33
CA VAL A 67 -3.45 1.86 8.72
C VAL A 67 -3.59 1.84 10.25
N ILE A 68 -2.64 1.21 10.95
CA ILE A 68 -2.64 1.14 12.42
C ILE A 68 -2.71 2.54 13.04
N THR A 69 -2.00 3.52 12.46
CA THR A 69 -2.02 4.90 12.96
C THR A 69 -3.38 5.56 12.75
N ALA A 70 -4.01 5.35 11.60
CA ALA A 70 -5.34 5.87 11.29
C ALA A 70 -6.41 5.23 12.20
N ASP A 71 -6.43 3.91 12.33
CA ASP A 71 -7.39 3.18 13.14
C ASP A 71 -7.33 3.58 14.62
N LYS A 72 -6.11 3.75 15.15
CA LYS A 72 -5.91 4.23 16.53
C LYS A 72 -6.35 5.68 16.71
N ALA A 73 -6.23 6.52 15.67
CA ALA A 73 -6.81 7.87 15.71
C ALA A 73 -8.33 7.81 15.86
N ASP A 74 -8.95 6.80 15.23
CA ASP A 74 -10.39 6.49 15.27
C ASP A 74 -10.81 5.62 16.46
N LYS A 75 -9.94 5.46 17.47
CA LYS A 75 -10.17 4.75 18.74
C LYS A 75 -10.36 3.24 18.63
N MET A 76 -9.92 2.63 17.53
CA MET A 76 -9.81 1.18 17.41
C MET A 76 -8.81 0.62 18.43
N SER A 77 -9.02 -0.62 18.88
CA SER A 77 -8.08 -1.28 19.80
C SER A 77 -6.78 -1.64 19.08
N ASP A 78 -5.69 -1.83 19.83
CA ASP A 78 -4.41 -2.25 19.24
C ASP A 78 -4.51 -3.60 18.53
N ALA A 79 -5.36 -4.52 19.01
CA ALA A 79 -5.54 -5.83 18.39
C ALA A 79 -6.31 -5.70 17.06
N ASP A 80 -7.44 -4.98 17.08
CA ASP A 80 -8.29 -4.82 15.89
C ASP A 80 -7.55 -4.02 14.80
N ALA A 81 -6.76 -3.01 15.16
CA ALA A 81 -5.97 -2.22 14.19
C ALA A 81 -4.85 -3.05 13.52
N GLN A 82 -4.27 -4.01 14.24
CA GLN A 82 -3.28 -4.93 13.65
C GLN A 82 -3.96 -5.94 12.72
N GLU A 83 -5.14 -6.41 13.09
CA GLU A 83 -5.96 -7.30 12.26
C GLU A 83 -6.45 -6.59 10.99
N ASP A 84 -6.93 -5.36 11.07
CA ASP A 84 -7.32 -4.58 9.89
C ASP A 84 -6.13 -4.33 8.96
N ALA A 85 -4.99 -3.89 9.49
CA ALA A 85 -3.78 -3.70 8.70
C ALA A 85 -3.30 -5.00 8.02
N GLN A 86 -3.49 -6.16 8.66
CA GLN A 86 -3.22 -7.46 8.06
C GLN A 86 -4.20 -7.76 6.93
N PHE A 87 -5.51 -7.58 7.15
CA PHE A 87 -6.53 -7.83 6.13
C PHE A 87 -6.37 -6.95 4.91
N GLN A 88 -6.04 -5.66 5.09
CA GLN A 88 -5.80 -4.78 3.96
C GLN A 88 -4.58 -5.21 3.14
N VAL A 89 -3.51 -5.69 3.77
CA VAL A 89 -2.35 -6.24 3.03
C VAL A 89 -2.72 -7.50 2.27
N ASP A 90 -3.42 -8.43 2.92
CA ASP A 90 -3.79 -9.70 2.30
C ASP A 90 -4.74 -9.50 1.12
N ASP A 91 -5.73 -8.59 1.22
CA ASP A 91 -6.63 -8.24 0.10
C ASP A 91 -5.86 -7.73 -1.13
N TYR A 92 -4.84 -6.90 -0.90
CA TYR A 92 -3.98 -6.43 -1.99
C TYR A 92 -3.18 -7.57 -2.61
N LEU A 93 -2.56 -8.44 -1.80
CA LEU A 93 -1.83 -9.59 -2.32
C LEU A 93 -2.76 -10.49 -3.14
N ASP A 94 -3.91 -10.88 -2.61
CA ASP A 94 -4.88 -11.74 -3.28
C ASP A 94 -5.38 -11.12 -4.59
N LYS A 95 -5.69 -9.81 -4.59
CA LYS A 95 -6.09 -9.07 -5.78
C LYS A 95 -5.02 -9.10 -6.87
N PHE A 96 -3.75 -8.88 -6.52
CA PHE A 96 -2.66 -8.87 -7.50
C PHE A 96 -2.36 -10.28 -8.02
N GLN A 97 -2.46 -11.31 -7.17
CA GLN A 97 -2.35 -12.71 -7.58
C GLN A 97 -3.47 -13.13 -8.53
N SER A 98 -4.72 -12.77 -8.23
CA SER A 98 -5.87 -13.00 -9.12
C SER A 98 -5.69 -12.26 -10.45
N SER A 99 -5.37 -10.96 -10.39
CA SER A 99 -5.18 -10.14 -11.59
C SER A 99 -4.06 -10.68 -12.48
N TYR A 100 -2.96 -11.17 -11.88
CA TYR A 100 -1.87 -11.80 -12.63
C TYR A 100 -2.36 -13.00 -13.45
N ARG A 101 -3.12 -13.89 -12.82
CA ARG A 101 -3.72 -15.06 -13.49
C ARG A 101 -4.64 -14.62 -14.63
N ASP A 102 -5.52 -13.66 -14.37
CA ASP A 102 -6.44 -13.12 -15.39
C ASP A 102 -5.68 -12.52 -16.59
N TYR A 103 -4.63 -11.74 -16.35
CA TYR A 103 -3.80 -11.16 -17.42
C TYR A 103 -3.05 -12.22 -18.22
N LEU A 104 -2.54 -13.25 -17.55
CA LEU A 104 -1.83 -14.34 -18.20
C LEU A 104 -2.77 -15.19 -19.08
N GLU A 105 -3.96 -15.51 -18.59
CA GLU A 105 -4.98 -16.30 -19.31
C GLU A 105 -5.59 -15.53 -20.49
N SER A 106 -5.93 -14.26 -20.27
CA SER A 106 -6.54 -13.40 -21.30
C SER A 106 -5.52 -12.82 -22.28
N ASN A 107 -4.22 -13.01 -22.03
CA ASN A 107 -3.12 -12.36 -22.74
C ASN A 107 -3.27 -10.83 -22.83
N THR A 108 -3.82 -10.22 -21.77
CA THR A 108 -3.96 -8.76 -21.63
C THR A 108 -2.93 -8.20 -20.64
N ARG A 109 -2.94 -6.89 -20.40
CA ARG A 109 -2.01 -6.21 -19.50
C ARG A 109 -2.76 -5.19 -18.63
N PRO A 110 -2.26 -4.91 -17.41
CA PRO A 110 -2.78 -3.79 -16.63
C PRO A 110 -2.59 -2.48 -17.42
N GLY A 111 -3.61 -1.63 -17.37
CA GLY A 111 -3.58 -0.28 -17.96
C GLY A 111 -2.75 0.71 -17.15
#